data_AF-A0A965C338-F1
#
_entry.id   AF-A0A965C338-F1
#
_cell.length_a   1.000
_cell.length_b   1.000
_cell.length_c   1.000
_cell.angle_alpha   90.00
_cell.angle_beta   90.00
_cell.angle_gamma   90.00
#
_symmetry.space_group_name_H-M   'P 1'
#
loop_
_entity.id
_entity.type
_entity.pdbx_description
1 polymer ?
#
loop_
_entity_poly.entity_id
_entity_poly.type
_entity_poly.pdbx_seq_one_letter_code
_entity_poly.pdbx_strand_id
1 'polypeptide(L)' 'KQIPDTAKARGMTEEQVKRDVLLAAQPTKRFVSIEQIAATTLFLCSDAAASITGSHIAIEGGWVAQ' A
#
# COMPACT_ATOMS: atom_id res chain seq x y z
N LYS A 1 -2.69 9.57 16.74
CA LYS A 1 -1.99 9.26 15.46
C LYS A 1 -1.86 7.73 15.36
N GLN A 2 -2.32 7.08 14.27
CA GLN A 2 -2.46 5.60 14.20
C GLN A 2 -1.23 4.80 14.68
N ILE A 3 -0.03 5.05 14.15
CA ILE A 3 1.18 4.28 14.50
C ILE A 3 1.58 4.48 15.98
N PRO A 4 1.80 5.72 16.48
CA PRO A 4 2.10 5.97 17.89
C PRO A 4 1.05 5.42 18.86
N ASP A 5 -0.24 5.56 18.52
CA ASP A 5 -1.33 5.11 19.39
C ASP A 5 -1.35 3.56 19.48
N THR A 6 -1.11 2.88 18.36
CA THR A 6 -1.04 1.40 18.31
C THR A 6 0.20 0.89 19.04
N ALA A 7 1.34 1.59 18.90
CA ALA A 7 2.59 1.25 19.58
C ALA A 7 2.40 1.31 21.10
N LYS A 8 1.80 2.40 21.59
CA LYS A 8 1.47 2.57 23.01
C LYS A 8 0.48 1.51 23.50
N ALA A 9 -0.59 1.25 22.74
CA ALA A 9 -1.63 0.29 23.14
C ALA A 9 -1.14 -1.15 23.21
N ARG A 10 -0.14 -1.51 22.41
CA ARG A 10 0.38 -2.89 22.30
C ARG A 10 1.75 -3.10 22.96
N GLY A 11 2.34 -2.06 23.55
CA GLY A 11 3.70 -2.14 24.11
C GLY A 11 4.78 -2.46 23.07
N MET A 12 4.58 -1.98 21.84
CA MET A 12 5.46 -2.23 20.69
C MET A 12 6.22 -0.95 20.31
N THR A 13 7.33 -1.06 19.60
CA THR A 13 7.95 0.08 18.92
C THR A 13 7.13 0.47 17.68
N GLU A 14 7.27 1.72 17.23
CA GLU A 14 6.61 2.16 15.99
C GLU A 14 7.04 1.33 14.77
N GLU A 15 8.30 0.89 14.71
CA GLU A 15 8.81 0.03 13.63
C GLU A 15 8.19 -1.37 13.67
N GLN A 16 8.01 -1.95 14.86
CA GLN A 16 7.30 -3.22 15.00
C GLN A 16 5.83 -3.06 14.57
N VAL A 17 5.18 -1.94 14.90
CA VAL A 17 3.81 -1.66 14.43
C VAL A 17 3.76 -1.58 12.91
N LYS A 18 4.69 -0.86 12.27
CA LYS A 18 4.73 -0.78 10.80
C LYS A 18 4.91 -2.17 10.19
N ARG A 19 5.93 -2.92 10.60
CA ARG A 19 6.30 -4.20 9.97
C ARG A 19 5.33 -5.34 10.29
N ASP A 20 4.97 -5.49 11.56
CA ASP A 20 4.29 -6.68 12.10
C ASP A 20 2.78 -6.47 12.25
N VAL A 21 2.28 -5.23 12.15
CA VAL A 21 0.84 -4.93 12.23
C VAL A 21 0.34 -4.37 10.91
N LEU A 22 0.86 -3.22 10.46
CA LEU A 22 0.30 -2.51 9.30
C LEU A 22 0.68 -3.17 7.97
N LEU A 23 1.92 -3.64 7.87
CA LEU A 23 2.47 -4.26 6.67
C LEU A 23 2.51 -5.79 6.80
N ALA A 24 1.82 -6.35 7.80
CA ALA A 24 1.81 -7.79 8.07
C ALA A 24 1.44 -8.60 6.81
N ALA A 25 0.38 -8.17 6.13
CA ALA A 25 -0.12 -8.74 4.90
C ALA A 25 0.49 -8.14 3.62
N GLN A 26 1.53 -7.30 3.70
CA GLN A 26 2.26 -6.84 2.50
C GLN A 26 3.63 -7.52 2.43
N PRO A 27 3.87 -8.43 1.46
CA PRO A 27 5.14 -9.09 1.27
C PRO A 27 6.33 -8.12 1.14
N THR A 28 6.13 -6.97 0.48
CA THR A 28 7.18 -5.97 0.28
C THR A 28 7.61 -5.24 1.55
N LYS A 29 6.80 -5.30 2.61
CA LYS A 29 6.97 -4.55 3.86
C LYS A 29 7.25 -3.06 3.63
N ARG A 30 6.61 -2.50 2.60
CA ARG A 30 6.73 -1.09 2.21
C ARG A 30 5.36 -0.52 1.93
N PHE A 31 5.06 0.62 2.55
CA PHE A 31 3.86 1.37 2.22
C PHE A 31 3.88 1.77 0.74
N VAL A 32 2.70 1.71 0.13
CA VAL A 32 2.45 2.30 -1.17
C VAL A 32 2.56 3.82 -1.02
N SER A 33 3.39 4.45 -1.85
CA SER A 33 3.59 5.89 -1.81
C SER A 33 2.52 6.62 -2.63
N ILE A 34 2.32 7.90 -2.34
CA ILE A 34 1.40 8.77 -3.08
C ILE A 34 1.86 8.89 -4.54
N GLU A 35 3.17 8.94 -4.77
CA GLU A 35 3.78 9.05 -6.09
C GLU A 35 3.50 7.79 -6.93
N GLN A 36 3.49 6.60 -6.32
CA GLN A 36 3.12 5.36 -7.01
C GLN A 36 1.65 5.40 -7.46
N ILE A 37 0.74 5.84 -6.59
CA ILE A 37 -0.68 5.99 -6.92
C ILE A 37 -0.87 7.03 -8.03
N ALA A 38 -0.19 8.18 -7.91
CA ALA A 38 -0.26 9.26 -8.90
C ALA A 38 0.28 8.81 -10.26
N ALA A 39 1.43 8.12 -10.29
CA ALA A 39 2.02 7.61 -11.53
C ALA A 39 1.11 6.59 -12.22
N THR A 40 0.53 5.63 -11.48
CA THR A 40 -0.43 4.68 -12.05
C THR A 40 -1.68 5.38 -12.56
N THR A 41 -2.17 6.40 -11.84
CA THR A 41 -3.33 7.19 -12.28
C THR A 41 -3.02 7.94 -13.58
N LEU A 42 -1.86 8.59 -13.67
CA LEU A 42 -1.43 9.29 -14.89
C LEU A 42 -1.29 8.33 -16.07
N PHE A 43 -0.75 7.13 -15.85
CA PHE A 43 -0.72 6.08 -16.87
C PHE A 43 -2.12 5.70 -17.35
N LEU A 44 -3.08 5.49 -16.43
CA LEU A 44 -4.45 5.14 -16.78
C LEU A 44 -5.20 6.26 -17.52
N CYS A 45 -4.80 7.52 -17.32
CA CYS A 45 -5.33 8.67 -18.06
C CYS A 45 -4.68 8.89 -19.44
N SER A 46 -3.70 8.06 -19.84
CA SER A 46 -2.98 8.21 -21.11
C SER A 46 -3.57 7.33 -22.22
N ASP A 47 -3.26 7.65 -23.47
CA ASP A 47 -3.66 6.85 -24.64
C ASP A 47 -3.15 5.40 -24.58
N ALA A 48 -2.04 5.15 -23.88
CA ALA A 48 -1.48 3.81 -23.70
C ALA A 48 -2.40 2.87 -22.92
N ALA A 49 -3.33 3.42 -22.13
CA ALA A 49 -4.29 2.66 -21.33
C ALA A 49 -5.69 2.63 -21.96
N ALA A 50 -5.88 3.05 -23.22
CA ALA A 50 -7.20 3.28 -23.83
C ALA A 50 -8.16 2.07 -23.80
N SER A 51 -7.64 0.84 -23.70
CA SER A 51 -8.46 -0.39 -23.59
C SER A 51 -8.46 -1.02 -22.20
N ILE A 52 -7.85 -0.38 -21.20
CA ILE A 52 -7.89 -0.83 -19.80
C ILE A 52 -9.16 -0.27 -19.18
N THR A 53 -10.20 -1.10 -19.11
CA THR A 53 -11.51 -0.71 -18.55
C THR A 53 -12.17 -1.87 -17.80
N GLY A 54 -13.12 -1.56 -16.92
CA GLY A 54 -13.90 -2.54 -16.15
C GLY A 54 -13.09 -3.44 -15.22
N SER A 55 -11.83 -3.09 -14.94
CA SER A 55 -10.87 -3.93 -14.23
C SER A 55 -10.27 -3.21 -13.02
N HIS A 56 -9.82 -3.98 -12.03
CA HIS A 56 -9.09 -3.45 -10.88
C HIS A 56 -7.59 -3.44 -11.19
N ILE A 57 -6.90 -2.34 -10.85
CA ILE A 57 -5.44 -2.23 -10.96
C ILE A 57 -4.86 -2.23 -9.55
N ALA A 58 -4.26 -3.35 -9.15
CA ALA A 58 -3.74 -3.55 -7.81
C ALA A 58 -2.42 -2.78 -7.59
N ILE A 59 -2.39 -1.92 -6.58
CA ILE A 59 -1.21 -1.19 -6.11
C ILE A 59 -1.12 -1.41 -4.59
N GLU A 60 -0.72 -2.61 -4.16
CA GLU A 60 -0.89 -3.01 -2.75
C GLU A 60 0.32 -3.77 -2.13
N GLY A 61 1.45 -3.87 -2.85
CA GLY A 61 2.66 -4.51 -2.34
C GLY A 61 2.65 -6.05 -2.25
N GLY A 62 1.84 -6.73 -3.07
CA GLY A 62 1.63 -8.17 -3.10
C GLY A 62 0.58 -8.69 -2.13
N TRP A 63 -0.31 -7.84 -1.62
CA TRP A 63 -1.30 -8.21 -0.60
C TRP A 63 -2.20 -9.35 -1.08
N VAL A 64 -2.87 -9.21 -2.24
CA VAL A 64 -3.87 -10.17 -2.72
C VAL A 64 -3.25 -11.40 -3.39
N ALA A 65 -1.93 -11.40 -3.60
CA ALA A 65 -1.21 -12.48 -4.26
C ALA A 65 -0.82 -13.64 -3.33
N GLN A 66 -1.09 -13.52 -2.03
CA GLN A 66 -0.74 -14.51 -1.00
C GLN A 66 -1.68 -15.70 -0.96
#